data_AF-A0A971JV00-F1
#
_entry.id   AF-A0A971JV00-F1
#
_cell.length_a   1.000
_cell.length_b   1.000
_cell.length_c   1.000
_cell.angle_alpha   90.00
_cell.angle_beta   90.00
_cell.angle_gamma   90.00
#
_symmetry.space_group_name_H-M   'P 1'
#
loop_
_entity.id
_entity.type
_entity.pdbx_description
1 polymer ?
#
loop_
_entity_poly.entity_id
_entity_poly.type
_entity_poly.pdbx_seq_one_letter_code
_entity_poly.pdbx_strand_id
1 'polypeptide(L)'
;MTAAVVEAVVRGVPGVDADRVLAAVDLRYIRGQTPDVTPVAGSGERVGRAEVAFALHVVLFADLLDAVPSAAAYVADGRRVVLDHAAVRTVAWPCGGLPPGREQVTRLLEPLGYERHATYPLTRLRMTGHAYAHLDRPEDVPQWFVSELHPDEFSAPFRQVVGDLLATSVDPLAAGDRDRLDRLAADGGLPVDDAAALVAALRRCFGRHHRLPVDRDLDLLAAESAEMAWIATEGTT
;
A
#
# COMPACT_ATOMS: atom_id res chain seq x y z
N MET A 1 8.10 17.48 -6.22
CA MET A 1 7.12 17.24 -5.16
C MET A 1 6.98 18.44 -4.25
N THR A 2 5.77 18.99 -4.17
CA THR A 2 5.43 20.08 -3.25
C THR A 2 4.57 19.52 -2.13
N ALA A 3 4.87 19.92 -0.88
CA ALA A 3 4.07 19.52 0.28
C ALA A 3 2.59 19.93 0.10
N ALA A 4 2.34 21.11 -0.47
CA ALA A 4 0.99 21.62 -0.71
C ALA A 4 0.14 20.72 -1.62
N VAL A 5 0.73 20.10 -2.65
CA VAL A 5 -0.01 19.20 -3.55
C VAL A 5 -0.36 17.90 -2.82
N VAL A 6 0.58 17.33 -2.07
CA VAL A 6 0.31 16.13 -1.24
C VAL A 6 -0.77 16.43 -0.21
N GLU A 7 -0.69 17.57 0.47
CA GLU A 7 -1.71 18.01 1.44
C GLU A 7 -3.09 18.14 0.78
N ALA A 8 -3.18 18.73 -0.42
CA ALA A 8 -4.43 18.88 -1.14
C ALA A 8 -5.06 17.52 -1.49
N VAL A 9 -4.25 16.57 -1.96
CA VAL A 9 -4.72 15.20 -2.24
C VAL A 9 -5.20 14.52 -0.96
N VAL A 10 -4.41 14.53 0.11
CA VAL A 10 -4.76 13.89 1.39
C VAL A 10 -6.05 14.47 1.98
N ARG A 11 -6.23 15.80 1.92
CA ARG A 11 -7.46 16.48 2.36
C ARG A 11 -8.68 16.12 1.53
N GLY A 12 -8.49 15.77 0.26
CA GLY A 12 -9.56 15.29 -0.64
C GLY A 12 -9.96 13.84 -0.40
N VAL A 13 -9.21 13.05 0.38
CA VAL A 13 -9.51 11.64 0.62
C VAL A 13 -10.56 11.49 1.73
N PRO A 14 -11.72 10.87 1.45
CA PRO A 14 -12.78 10.73 2.44
C PRO A 14 -12.39 9.77 3.56
N GLY A 15 -12.87 10.07 4.77
CA GLY A 15 -12.66 9.22 5.96
C GLY A 15 -11.21 9.19 6.45
N VAL A 16 -10.46 10.27 6.22
CA VAL A 16 -9.11 10.49 6.76
C VAL A 16 -9.16 11.78 7.59
N ASP A 17 -8.67 11.73 8.82
CA ASP A 17 -8.39 12.93 9.60
C ASP A 17 -7.08 13.55 9.08
N ALA A 18 -7.22 14.35 8.01
CA ALA A 18 -6.09 14.95 7.31
C ALA A 18 -5.26 15.85 8.23
N ASP A 19 -5.89 16.60 9.14
CA ASP A 19 -5.17 17.49 10.04
C ASP A 19 -4.29 16.70 11.02
N ARG A 20 -4.82 15.62 11.59
CA ARG A 20 -4.05 14.74 12.48
C ARG A 20 -2.86 14.10 11.77
N VAL A 21 -3.07 13.51 10.58
CA VAL A 21 -2.00 12.77 9.91
C VAL A 21 -0.94 13.71 9.31
N LEU A 22 -1.35 14.84 8.74
CA LEU A 22 -0.41 15.83 8.19
C LEU A 22 0.40 16.52 9.29
N ALA A 23 -0.15 16.67 10.50
CA ALA A 23 0.61 17.13 11.66
C ALA A 23 1.67 16.12 12.14
N ALA A 24 1.43 14.82 11.91
CA ALA A 24 2.28 13.72 12.33
C ALA A 24 3.39 13.37 11.32
N VAL A 25 3.28 13.78 10.05
CA VAL A 25 4.27 13.47 9.00
C VAL A 25 5.20 14.66 8.74
N ASP A 26 6.50 14.40 8.64
CA ASP A 26 7.48 15.43 8.26
C ASP A 26 7.59 15.57 6.74
N LEU A 27 6.69 16.37 6.16
CA LEU A 27 6.73 16.70 4.73
C LEU A 27 7.94 17.54 4.31
N ARG A 28 8.77 18.03 5.24
CA ARG A 28 10.02 18.75 4.91
C ARG A 28 11.11 17.79 4.45
N TYR A 29 10.98 16.50 4.72
CA TYR A 29 11.92 15.47 4.28
C TYR A 29 11.75 15.08 2.81
N ILE A 30 10.83 15.73 2.08
CA ILE A 30 10.81 15.73 0.63
C ILE A 30 12.09 16.45 0.16
N ARG A 31 13.20 15.72 -0.02
CA ARG A 31 14.52 16.25 -0.33
C ARG A 31 14.56 16.66 -1.80
N GLY A 32 14.21 17.91 -2.07
CA GLY A 32 14.57 18.48 -3.35
C GLY A 32 13.81 19.75 -3.66
N GLN A 33 14.57 20.85 -3.69
CA GLN A 33 14.28 22.01 -4.51
C GLN A 33 13.67 21.56 -5.85
N THR A 34 12.53 22.15 -6.17
CA THR A 34 11.91 22.14 -7.50
C THR A 34 12.94 22.05 -8.64
N PRO A 35 12.88 21.02 -9.50
CA PRO A 35 13.00 21.24 -10.92
C PRO A 35 11.62 21.67 -11.43
N ASP A 36 11.58 22.75 -12.21
CA ASP A 36 10.41 23.28 -12.91
C ASP A 36 9.50 22.17 -13.44
N VAL A 37 8.38 21.93 -12.76
CA VAL A 37 7.16 21.60 -13.48
C VAL A 37 6.52 22.94 -13.73
N THR A 38 6.86 23.56 -14.86
CA THR A 38 6.19 24.75 -15.33
C THR A 38 4.69 24.47 -15.31
N PRO A 39 3.87 25.21 -14.55
CA PRO A 39 2.44 25.07 -14.65
C PRO A 39 2.06 25.33 -16.11
N VAL A 40 1.50 24.34 -16.79
CA VAL A 40 0.91 24.58 -18.10
C VAL A 40 -0.29 25.49 -17.85
N ALA A 41 -0.13 26.77 -18.16
CA ALA A 41 -1.17 27.77 -17.96
C ALA A 41 -2.43 27.34 -18.74
N GLY A 42 -3.50 27.01 -18.01
CA GLY A 42 -4.81 26.63 -18.57
C GLY A 42 -5.30 25.22 -18.24
N SER A 43 -4.49 24.35 -17.63
CA SER A 43 -4.97 23.08 -17.06
C SER A 43 -5.06 23.21 -15.54
N GLY A 44 -6.18 22.80 -14.93
CA GLY A 44 -6.28 22.64 -13.47
C GLY A 44 -5.06 21.89 -12.92
N GLU A 45 -4.64 22.24 -11.71
CA GLU A 45 -3.42 21.72 -11.07
C GLU A 45 -3.35 20.20 -11.19
N ARG A 46 -2.31 19.69 -11.88
CA ARG A 46 -2.08 18.27 -12.08
C ARG A 46 -1.10 17.75 -11.03
N VAL A 47 -1.46 16.63 -10.43
CA VAL A 47 -0.71 15.89 -9.41
C VAL A 47 0.08 14.78 -10.10
N GLY A 48 1.40 14.78 -9.96
CA GLY A 48 2.26 13.75 -10.54
C GLY A 48 2.17 12.41 -9.80
N ARG A 49 2.59 11.33 -10.44
CA ARG A 49 2.55 9.99 -9.84
C ARG A 49 3.34 9.85 -8.53
N ALA A 50 4.43 10.60 -8.37
CA ALA A 50 5.19 10.66 -7.12
C ALA A 50 4.38 11.28 -5.97
N GLU A 51 3.66 12.37 -6.24
CA GLU A 51 2.76 13.00 -5.27
C GLU A 51 1.59 12.08 -4.91
N VAL A 52 1.00 11.37 -5.88
CA VAL A 52 -0.05 10.37 -5.64
C VAL A 52 0.48 9.23 -4.76
N ALA A 53 1.66 8.69 -5.09
CA ALA A 53 2.30 7.62 -4.33
C ALA A 53 2.60 8.05 -2.88
N PHE A 54 3.12 9.27 -2.68
CA PHE A 54 3.39 9.79 -1.34
C PHE A 54 2.07 10.02 -0.56
N ALA A 55 1.05 10.58 -1.20
CA ALA A 55 -0.25 10.78 -0.56
C ALA A 55 -0.89 9.45 -0.13
N LEU A 56 -0.72 8.38 -0.90
CA LEU A 56 -1.13 7.03 -0.51
C LEU A 56 -0.44 6.58 0.79
N HIS A 57 0.89 6.77 0.91
CA HIS A 57 1.61 6.46 2.15
C HIS A 57 1.11 7.27 3.34
N VAL A 58 0.83 8.56 3.16
CA VAL A 58 0.27 9.41 4.23
C VAL A 58 -1.10 8.88 4.66
N VAL A 59 -1.97 8.52 3.72
CA VAL A 59 -3.30 7.99 4.03
C VAL A 59 -3.24 6.64 4.73
N LEU A 60 -2.36 5.74 4.28
CA LEU A 60 -2.15 4.45 4.96
C LEU A 60 -1.53 4.62 6.35
N PHE A 61 -0.68 5.62 6.53
CA PHE A 61 -0.19 5.97 7.86
C PHE A 61 -1.30 6.48 8.78
N ALA A 62 -2.31 7.19 8.24
CA ALA A 62 -3.50 7.56 9.03
C ALA A 62 -4.22 6.30 9.54
N ASP A 63 -4.41 5.29 8.69
CA ASP A 63 -5.01 4.01 9.08
C ASP A 63 -4.19 3.30 10.16
N LEU A 64 -2.86 3.34 10.04
CA LEU A 64 -1.96 2.78 11.05
C LEU A 64 -2.09 3.51 12.40
N LEU A 65 -2.25 4.83 12.40
CA LEU A 65 -2.46 5.61 13.62
C LEU A 65 -3.81 5.30 14.29
N ASP A 66 -4.80 4.81 13.55
CA ASP A 66 -6.08 4.37 14.10
C ASP A 66 -6.00 2.93 14.63
N ALA A 67 -5.28 2.05 13.92
CA ALA A 67 -5.17 0.64 14.25
C ALA A 67 -4.12 0.33 15.34
N VAL A 68 -3.10 1.18 15.51
CA VAL A 68 -1.94 0.91 16.38
C VAL A 68 -1.82 1.98 17.47
N PRO A 69 -2.37 1.74 18.69
CA PRO A 69 -2.38 2.72 19.77
C PRO A 69 -1.00 3.26 20.17
N SER A 70 0.04 2.43 20.08
CA SER A 70 1.41 2.85 20.36
C SER A 70 1.95 3.82 19.32
N ALA A 71 1.56 3.70 18.05
CA ALA A 71 1.92 4.66 17.01
C ALA A 71 1.20 6.00 17.23
N ALA A 72 -0.09 5.98 17.59
CA ALA A 72 -0.83 7.18 17.97
C ALA A 72 -0.19 7.90 19.16
N ALA A 73 0.16 7.16 20.21
CA ALA A 73 0.85 7.71 21.38
C ALA A 73 2.22 8.30 21.01
N TYR A 74 2.95 7.70 20.09
CA TYR A 74 4.26 8.17 19.66
C TYR A 74 4.22 9.56 19.01
N VAL A 75 3.19 9.85 18.20
CA VAL A 75 3.06 11.14 17.51
C VAL A 75 2.28 12.19 18.30
N ALA A 76 1.56 11.79 19.36
CA ALA A 76 0.72 12.68 20.17
C ALA A 76 1.47 13.86 20.82
N ASP A 77 2.75 13.69 21.13
CA ASP A 77 3.61 14.74 21.73
C ASP A 77 4.09 15.79 20.69
N GLY A 78 3.45 15.89 19.53
CA GLY A 78 3.85 16.80 18.44
C GLY A 78 5.08 16.31 17.67
N ARG A 79 5.46 15.03 17.83
CA ARG A 79 6.55 14.43 17.07
C ARG A 79 6.10 14.23 15.62
N ARG A 80 7.03 14.47 14.71
CA ARG A 80 6.85 14.18 13.28
C ARG A 80 7.66 12.98 12.87
N VAL A 81 7.11 12.17 11.98
CA VAL A 81 7.79 10.99 11.41
C VAL A 81 8.17 11.23 9.96
N VAL A 82 9.33 10.70 9.57
CA VAL A 82 9.66 10.51 8.17
C VAL A 82 9.14 9.13 7.78
N LEU A 83 8.30 9.06 6.75
CA LEU A 83 7.84 7.79 6.20
C LEU A 83 8.97 7.21 5.35
N ASP A 84 9.56 6.10 5.80
CA ASP A 84 10.70 5.47 5.12
C ASP A 84 10.21 4.38 4.14
N HIS A 85 9.39 3.46 4.63
CA HIS A 85 8.77 2.42 3.82
C HIS A 85 7.47 1.91 4.45
N ALA A 86 6.62 1.32 3.61
CA ALA A 86 5.52 0.46 4.04
C ALA A 86 5.88 -1.01 3.79
N ALA A 87 5.46 -1.90 4.68
CA ALA A 87 5.67 -3.34 4.52
C ALA A 87 4.33 -4.06 4.53
N VAL A 88 4.09 -4.90 3.52
CA VAL A 88 2.84 -5.65 3.37
C VAL A 88 3.13 -7.10 3.05
N ARG A 89 2.16 -7.97 3.31
CA ARG A 89 2.25 -9.41 3.06
C ARG A 89 1.22 -9.87 2.03
N THR A 90 1.63 -10.83 1.21
CA THR A 90 0.79 -11.53 0.24
C THR A 90 1.10 -13.01 0.29
N VAL A 91 0.30 -13.82 -0.41
CA VAL A 91 0.46 -15.28 -0.48
C VAL A 91 0.61 -15.68 -1.94
N ALA A 92 1.69 -16.37 -2.28
CA ALA A 92 1.95 -16.90 -3.61
C ALA A 92 1.07 -18.13 -3.90
N TRP A 93 -0.24 -17.90 -3.98
CA TRP A 93 -1.29 -18.91 -4.14
C TRP A 93 -2.46 -18.34 -4.94
N PRO A 94 -3.28 -19.15 -5.63
CA PRO A 94 -4.53 -18.68 -6.23
C PRO A 94 -5.43 -17.95 -5.22
N CYS A 95 -5.87 -16.73 -5.56
CA CYS A 95 -6.55 -15.80 -4.66
C CYS A 95 -7.91 -15.29 -5.19
N GLY A 96 -8.79 -16.18 -5.64
CA GLY A 96 -10.15 -15.80 -6.04
C GLY A 96 -10.17 -14.68 -7.09
N GLY A 97 -10.76 -13.53 -6.75
CA GLY A 97 -10.81 -12.35 -7.62
C GLY A 97 -9.52 -11.53 -7.69
N LEU A 98 -8.52 -11.83 -6.88
CA LEU A 98 -7.21 -11.16 -6.85
C LEU A 98 -6.14 -12.01 -7.56
N PRO A 99 -5.13 -11.37 -8.19
CA PRO A 99 -3.99 -12.12 -8.71
C PRO A 99 -3.19 -12.77 -7.57
N PRO A 100 -2.37 -13.79 -7.84
CA PRO A 100 -1.60 -14.46 -6.80
C PRO A 100 -0.40 -13.62 -6.33
N GLY A 101 0.01 -13.80 -5.07
CA GLY A 101 1.29 -13.30 -4.57
C GLY A 101 1.44 -11.78 -4.65
N ARG A 102 2.66 -11.32 -4.94
CA ARG A 102 3.02 -9.89 -5.04
C ARG A 102 2.26 -9.16 -6.13
N GLU A 103 1.74 -9.85 -7.13
CA GLU A 103 0.97 -9.22 -8.22
C GLU A 103 -0.28 -8.50 -7.70
N GLN A 104 -0.79 -8.89 -6.51
CA GLN A 104 -1.86 -8.16 -5.81
C GLN A 104 -1.51 -6.71 -5.57
N VAL A 105 -0.24 -6.46 -5.27
CA VAL A 105 0.32 -5.17 -4.89
C VAL A 105 1.02 -4.52 -6.08
N THR A 106 1.84 -5.25 -6.84
CA THR A 106 2.63 -4.65 -7.94
C THR A 106 1.79 -4.09 -9.07
N ARG A 107 0.60 -4.68 -9.32
CA ARG A 107 -0.38 -4.09 -10.26
C ARG A 107 -0.83 -2.67 -9.88
N LEU A 108 -0.67 -2.29 -8.60
CA LEU A 108 -0.94 -0.95 -8.08
C LEU A 108 0.33 -0.09 -8.10
N LEU A 109 1.47 -0.68 -7.71
CA LEU A 109 2.74 0.04 -7.57
C LEU A 109 3.39 0.41 -8.89
N GLU A 110 3.36 -0.48 -9.89
CA GLU A 110 4.03 -0.24 -11.18
C GLU A 110 3.44 0.98 -11.91
N PRO A 111 2.09 1.15 -12.03
CA PRO A 111 1.50 2.37 -12.58
C PRO A 111 1.80 3.65 -11.79
N LEU A 112 1.99 3.53 -10.47
CA LEU A 112 2.42 4.64 -9.62
C LEU A 112 3.89 5.03 -9.86
N GLY A 113 4.66 4.24 -10.61
CA GLY A 113 6.06 4.52 -10.91
C GLY A 113 7.06 3.83 -9.98
N TYR A 114 6.68 2.74 -9.31
CA TYR A 114 7.62 1.92 -8.54
C TYR A 114 8.27 0.83 -9.40
N GLU A 115 9.54 0.53 -9.11
CA GLU A 115 10.27 -0.61 -9.67
C GLU A 115 10.88 -1.45 -8.54
N ARG A 116 10.92 -2.77 -8.74
CA ARG A 116 11.62 -3.68 -7.82
C ARG A 116 13.12 -3.46 -7.93
N HIS A 117 13.76 -3.11 -6.81
CA HIS A 117 15.20 -2.86 -6.78
C HIS A 117 15.98 -3.88 -5.94
N ALA A 118 15.32 -4.66 -5.07
CA ALA A 118 15.96 -5.72 -4.30
C ALA A 118 15.03 -6.91 -4.01
N THR A 119 15.63 -8.07 -3.73
CA THR A 119 14.93 -9.30 -3.31
C THR A 119 15.67 -9.93 -2.13
N TYR A 120 14.91 -10.31 -1.11
CA TYR A 120 15.40 -10.81 0.17
C TYR A 120 14.79 -12.19 0.44
N PRO A 121 15.57 -13.26 0.43
CA PRO A 121 15.07 -14.56 0.86
C PRO A 121 14.79 -14.53 2.36
N LEU A 122 13.55 -14.84 2.75
CA LEU A 122 13.11 -14.91 4.15
C LEU A 122 12.85 -16.38 4.51
N THR A 123 13.84 -17.23 4.26
CA THR A 123 13.71 -18.70 4.26
C THR A 123 13.17 -19.26 5.57
N ARG A 124 13.52 -18.68 6.72
CA ARG A 124 12.98 -19.11 8.02
C ARG A 124 11.46 -18.96 8.13
N LEU A 125 10.90 -17.99 7.42
CA LEU A 125 9.46 -17.72 7.38
C LEU A 125 8.77 -18.39 6.19
N ARG A 126 9.54 -19.09 5.32
CA ARG A 126 9.06 -19.62 4.03
C ARG A 126 8.42 -18.51 3.18
N MET A 127 9.09 -17.35 3.17
CA MET A 127 8.67 -16.17 2.42
C MET A 127 9.80 -15.63 1.53
N THR A 128 9.44 -14.75 0.60
CA THR A 128 10.38 -13.89 -0.14
C THR A 128 9.94 -12.45 -0.05
N GLY A 129 10.84 -11.56 0.39
CA GLY A 129 10.63 -10.12 0.43
C GLY A 129 11.14 -9.46 -0.85
N HIS A 130 10.40 -8.47 -1.35
CA HIS A 130 10.78 -7.65 -2.49
C HIS A 130 10.67 -6.18 -2.12
N ALA A 131 11.76 -5.43 -2.33
CA ALA A 131 11.76 -4.00 -2.09
C ALA A 131 11.55 -3.23 -3.40
N TYR A 132 10.67 -2.23 -3.36
CA TYR A 132 10.30 -1.38 -4.48
C TYR A 132 10.57 0.08 -4.14
N ALA A 133 11.28 0.76 -5.03
CA ALA A 133 11.58 2.18 -4.92
C ALA A 133 10.90 2.95 -6.05
N HIS A 134 10.52 4.20 -5.79
CA HIS A 134 9.87 5.04 -6.79
C HIS A 134 10.91 5.54 -7.81
N LEU A 135 10.65 5.37 -9.11
CA LEU A 135 11.57 5.69 -10.20
C LEU A 135 11.97 7.17 -10.22
N ASP A 136 10.99 8.06 -10.10
CA ASP A 136 11.24 9.50 -10.24
C ASP A 136 11.94 10.10 -9.02
N ARG A 137 11.78 9.47 -7.85
CA ARG A 137 12.03 10.05 -6.52
C ARG A 137 12.38 8.98 -5.47
N PRO A 138 13.42 8.16 -5.70
CA PRO A 138 13.68 6.97 -4.88
C PRO A 138 14.10 7.29 -3.43
N GLU A 139 14.62 8.49 -3.16
CA GLU A 139 14.99 8.94 -1.82
C GLU A 139 13.87 9.72 -1.10
N ASP A 140 12.88 10.25 -1.85
CA ASP A 140 11.84 11.12 -1.29
C ASP A 140 10.52 10.39 -1.06
N VAL A 141 10.19 9.43 -1.93
CA VAL A 141 8.93 8.69 -1.87
C VAL A 141 9.17 7.41 -1.07
N PRO A 142 8.36 7.11 -0.04
CA PRO A 142 8.57 5.93 0.78
C PRO A 142 8.54 4.64 -0.06
N GLN A 143 9.41 3.71 0.30
CA GLN A 143 9.54 2.43 -0.39
C GLN A 143 8.41 1.47 -0.02
N TRP A 144 8.29 0.39 -0.78
CA TRP A 144 7.45 -0.75 -0.42
C TRP A 144 8.30 -1.99 -0.17
N PHE A 145 8.01 -2.71 0.90
CA PHE A 145 8.54 -4.04 1.17
C PHE A 145 7.40 -5.06 1.08
N VAL A 146 7.27 -5.75 -0.05
CA VAL A 146 6.21 -6.72 -0.32
C VAL A 146 6.74 -8.12 -0.04
N SER A 147 6.18 -8.82 0.94
CA SER A 147 6.57 -10.19 1.29
C SER A 147 5.57 -11.21 0.79
N GLU A 148 6.02 -12.23 0.06
CA GLU A 148 5.21 -13.34 -0.43
C GLU A 148 5.46 -14.60 0.40
N LEU A 149 4.42 -15.17 1.03
CA LEU A 149 4.46 -16.51 1.64
C LEU A 149 4.33 -17.59 0.57
N HIS A 150 5.04 -18.71 0.75
CA HIS A 150 5.04 -19.86 -0.15
C HIS A 150 4.35 -21.09 0.48
N PRO A 151 3.02 -21.29 0.28
CA PRO A 151 2.29 -22.42 0.87
C PRO A 151 2.80 -23.80 0.47
N ASP A 152 3.48 -23.92 -0.68
CA ASP A 152 4.06 -25.19 -1.14
C ASP A 152 5.08 -25.79 -0.16
N GLU A 153 5.67 -24.98 0.71
CA GLU A 153 6.62 -25.42 1.73
C GLU A 153 5.94 -25.92 3.03
N PHE A 154 4.61 -25.99 3.07
CA PHE A 154 3.81 -26.40 4.25
C PHE A 154 3.08 -27.72 4.05
N SER A 155 2.40 -28.21 5.09
CA SER A 155 1.63 -29.46 5.02
C SER A 155 0.46 -29.40 4.03
N ALA A 156 -0.03 -30.56 3.58
CA ALA A 156 -1.22 -30.61 2.71
C ALA A 156 -2.48 -30.03 3.38
N PRO A 157 -2.79 -30.34 4.66
CA PRO A 157 -3.88 -29.67 5.38
C PRO A 157 -3.76 -28.15 5.41
N PHE A 158 -2.55 -27.63 5.64
CA PHE A 158 -2.29 -26.18 5.62
C PHE A 158 -2.62 -25.57 4.26
N ARG A 159 -2.10 -26.15 3.17
CA ARG A 159 -2.37 -25.67 1.81
C ARG A 159 -3.85 -25.69 1.46
N GLN A 160 -4.59 -26.69 1.92
CA GLN A 160 -6.04 -26.77 1.72
C GLN A 160 -6.75 -25.59 2.40
N VAL A 161 -6.43 -25.31 3.66
CA VAL A 161 -7.01 -24.17 4.40
C VAL A 161 -6.66 -22.84 3.75
N VAL A 162 -5.40 -22.66 3.33
CA VAL A 162 -4.97 -21.46 2.60
C VAL A 162 -5.77 -21.30 1.31
N GLY A 163 -5.93 -22.37 0.52
CA GLY A 163 -6.70 -22.36 -0.72
C GLY A 163 -8.18 -22.00 -0.49
N ASP A 164 -8.83 -22.65 0.46
CA ASP A 164 -10.25 -22.44 0.76
C ASP A 164 -10.54 -21.03 1.30
N LEU A 165 -9.58 -20.45 2.05
CA LEU A 165 -9.67 -19.08 2.53
C LEU A 165 -9.50 -18.08 1.39
N LEU A 166 -8.41 -18.17 0.63
CA LEU A 166 -8.05 -17.21 -0.41
C LEU A 166 -8.96 -17.29 -1.65
N ALA A 167 -9.64 -18.42 -1.88
CA ALA A 167 -10.67 -18.52 -2.91
C ALA A 167 -11.84 -17.56 -2.70
N THR A 168 -12.02 -17.03 -1.47
CA THR A 168 -13.08 -16.06 -1.15
C THR A 168 -12.68 -14.61 -1.36
N SER A 169 -11.44 -14.36 -1.81
CA SER A 169 -10.94 -13.00 -2.03
C SER A 169 -11.68 -12.27 -3.13
N VAL A 170 -12.00 -10.99 -2.90
CA VAL A 170 -12.65 -10.09 -3.86
C VAL A 170 -11.70 -8.95 -4.22
N ASP A 171 -11.63 -8.55 -5.49
CA ASP A 171 -10.86 -7.38 -5.89
C ASP A 171 -11.61 -6.08 -5.52
N PRO A 172 -11.07 -5.22 -4.63
CA PRO A 172 -11.73 -3.98 -4.22
C PRO A 172 -11.63 -2.85 -5.26
N LEU A 173 -10.87 -3.06 -6.35
CA LEU A 173 -10.64 -2.06 -7.38
C LEU A 173 -11.76 -2.10 -8.44
N ALA A 174 -12.51 -1.00 -8.59
CA ALA A 174 -13.54 -0.89 -9.60
C ALA A 174 -12.95 -0.56 -10.98
N ALA A 175 -13.73 -0.72 -12.05
CA ALA A 175 -13.29 -0.38 -13.42
C ALA A 175 -12.81 1.07 -13.54
N GLY A 176 -13.57 2.02 -12.99
CA GLY A 176 -13.19 3.44 -13.00
C GLY A 176 -11.97 3.78 -12.14
N ASP A 177 -11.57 2.92 -11.20
CA ASP A 177 -10.32 3.10 -10.45
C ASP A 177 -9.13 2.65 -11.31
N ARG A 178 -9.29 1.55 -12.05
CA ARG A 178 -8.31 1.06 -13.03
C ARG A 178 -8.07 2.09 -14.13
N ASP A 179 -9.13 2.68 -14.67
CA ASP A 179 -9.02 3.73 -15.69
C ASP A 179 -8.20 4.94 -15.21
N ARG A 180 -8.35 5.34 -13.94
CA ARG A 180 -7.55 6.43 -13.35
C ARG A 180 -6.10 6.03 -13.18
N LEU A 181 -5.85 4.81 -12.75
CA LEU A 181 -4.50 4.28 -12.56
C LEU A 181 -3.76 4.18 -13.92
N ASP A 182 -4.44 3.72 -14.96
CA ASP A 182 -3.91 3.65 -16.32
C ASP A 182 -3.63 5.04 -16.90
N ARG A 183 -4.54 6.01 -16.68
CA ARG A 183 -4.31 7.42 -17.05
C ARG A 183 -3.13 8.03 -16.31
N LEU A 184 -2.96 7.73 -15.02
CA LEU A 184 -1.81 8.20 -14.26
C LEU A 184 -0.50 7.65 -14.85
N ALA A 185 -0.47 6.36 -15.18
CA ALA A 185 0.70 5.73 -15.80
C ALA A 185 1.02 6.30 -17.18
N ALA A 186 -0.01 6.53 -18.00
CA ALA A 186 0.15 7.04 -19.37
C ALA A 186 0.53 8.53 -19.41
N ASP A 187 -0.13 9.35 -18.59
CA ASP A 187 -0.03 10.80 -18.69
C ASP A 187 0.91 11.42 -17.63
N GLY A 188 1.43 10.62 -16.70
CA GLY A 188 2.35 11.03 -15.63
C GLY A 188 1.70 11.82 -14.48
N GLY A 189 0.40 12.13 -14.57
CA GLY A 189 -0.32 12.87 -13.53
C GLY A 189 -1.84 12.93 -13.72
N LEU A 190 -2.56 13.30 -12.68
CA LEU A 190 -4.03 13.43 -12.66
C LEU A 190 -4.47 14.79 -12.13
N PRO A 191 -5.67 15.29 -12.48
CA PRO A 191 -6.30 16.37 -11.72
C PRO A 191 -6.38 16.01 -10.22
N VAL A 192 -6.28 17.00 -9.32
CA VAL A 192 -6.26 16.78 -7.87
C VAL A 192 -7.44 15.94 -7.34
N ASP A 193 -8.65 16.17 -7.83
CA ASP A 193 -9.83 15.40 -7.42
C ASP A 193 -9.76 13.93 -7.90
N ASP A 194 -9.24 13.71 -9.11
CA ASP A 194 -9.02 12.35 -9.64
C ASP A 194 -7.89 11.65 -8.87
N ALA A 195 -6.85 12.39 -8.45
CA ALA A 195 -5.77 11.87 -7.62
C ALA A 195 -6.28 11.46 -6.22
N ALA A 196 -7.09 12.31 -5.58
CA ALA A 196 -7.70 11.99 -4.28
C ALA A 196 -8.64 10.79 -4.38
N ALA A 197 -9.46 10.71 -5.43
CA ALA A 197 -10.32 9.56 -5.68
C ALA A 197 -9.51 8.27 -5.91
N LEU A 198 -8.41 8.35 -6.66
CA LEU A 198 -7.50 7.22 -6.87
C LEU A 198 -6.83 6.79 -5.56
N VAL A 199 -6.31 7.72 -4.75
CA VAL A 199 -5.73 7.38 -3.44
C VAL A 199 -6.75 6.70 -2.53
N ALA A 200 -7.99 7.19 -2.51
CA ALA A 200 -9.08 6.55 -1.76
C ALA A 200 -9.39 5.13 -2.25
N ALA A 201 -9.30 4.89 -3.56
CA ALA A 201 -9.45 3.56 -4.14
C ALA A 201 -8.30 2.62 -3.79
N LEU A 202 -7.06 3.09 -3.92
CA LEU A 202 -5.87 2.32 -3.62
C LEU A 202 -5.77 2.00 -2.12
N ARG A 203 -6.15 2.91 -1.23
CA ARG A 203 -6.26 2.66 0.22
C ARG A 203 -7.06 1.39 0.51
N ARG A 204 -8.20 1.18 -0.19
CA ARG A 204 -9.04 -0.02 -0.01
C ARG A 204 -8.34 -1.31 -0.41
N CYS A 205 -7.31 -1.26 -1.26
CA CYS A 205 -6.56 -2.46 -1.63
C CYS A 205 -5.68 -2.98 -0.48
N PHE A 206 -5.33 -2.14 0.50
CA PHE A 206 -4.49 -2.51 1.64
C PHE A 206 -5.36 -2.94 2.82
N GLY A 207 -5.77 -4.21 2.80
CA GLY A 207 -6.76 -4.75 3.71
C GLY A 207 -6.95 -6.26 3.55
N ARG A 208 -7.91 -6.81 4.31
CA ARG A 208 -8.37 -8.18 4.16
C ARG A 208 -9.50 -8.26 3.13
N HIS A 209 -9.25 -9.02 2.06
CA HIS A 209 -10.20 -9.20 0.96
C HIS A 209 -10.86 -10.57 0.90
N HIS A 210 -10.34 -11.54 1.66
CA HIS A 210 -10.99 -12.81 1.96
C HIS A 210 -11.90 -12.71 3.21
N ARG A 211 -12.77 -13.70 3.37
CA ARG A 211 -13.56 -13.86 4.60
C ARG A 211 -12.66 -14.08 5.83
N LEU A 212 -13.19 -13.84 7.02
CA LEU A 212 -12.50 -14.27 8.24
C LEU A 212 -12.34 -15.81 8.28
N PRO A 213 -11.18 -16.33 8.73
CA PRO A 213 -11.04 -17.74 9.01
C PRO A 213 -11.94 -18.14 10.18
N VAL A 214 -12.36 -19.40 10.22
CA VAL A 214 -12.95 -19.97 11.44
C VAL A 214 -11.83 -20.36 12.40
N ASP A 215 -12.12 -20.41 13.71
CA ASP A 215 -11.11 -20.66 14.75
C ASP A 215 -10.23 -21.89 14.46
N ARG A 216 -10.85 -23.00 14.04
CA ARG A 216 -10.13 -24.23 13.68
C ARG A 216 -9.10 -24.04 12.56
N ASP A 217 -9.48 -23.28 11.53
CA ASP A 217 -8.59 -23.00 10.40
C ASP A 217 -7.44 -22.10 10.86
N LEU A 218 -7.74 -21.09 11.68
CA LEU A 218 -6.74 -20.20 12.24
C LEU A 218 -5.73 -20.94 13.13
N ASP A 219 -6.20 -21.82 14.02
CA ASP A 219 -5.35 -22.65 14.87
C ASP A 219 -4.43 -23.56 14.05
N LEU A 220 -4.96 -24.14 12.95
CA LEU A 220 -4.18 -24.97 12.04
C LEU A 220 -3.08 -24.14 11.35
N LEU A 221 -3.42 -22.96 10.84
CA LEU A 221 -2.43 -22.06 10.23
C LEU A 221 -1.37 -21.64 11.25
N ALA A 222 -1.76 -21.23 12.44
CA ALA A 222 -0.86 -20.76 13.50
C ALA A 222 0.11 -21.84 14.00
N ALA A 223 -0.29 -23.11 13.92
CA ALA A 223 0.57 -24.23 14.28
C ALA A 223 1.78 -24.41 13.35
N GLU A 224 1.70 -23.94 12.09
CA GLU A 224 2.78 -24.07 11.12
C GLU A 224 3.40 -22.72 10.70
N SER A 225 2.63 -21.62 10.69
CA SER A 225 3.09 -20.27 10.37
C SER A 225 2.29 -19.19 11.09
N ALA A 226 2.97 -18.44 11.95
CA ALA A 226 2.41 -17.23 12.55
C ALA A 226 2.12 -16.15 11.49
N GLU A 227 2.91 -16.11 10.41
CA GLU A 227 2.77 -15.17 9.31
C GLU A 227 1.48 -15.42 8.53
N MET A 228 1.17 -16.68 8.20
CA MET A 228 -0.08 -17.01 7.51
C MET A 228 -1.31 -16.82 8.41
N ALA A 229 -1.20 -17.15 9.70
CA ALA A 229 -2.28 -16.87 10.66
C ALA A 229 -2.57 -15.36 10.73
N TRP A 230 -1.53 -14.52 10.73
CA TRP A 230 -1.68 -13.07 10.66
C TRP A 230 -2.28 -12.60 9.32
N ILE A 231 -1.81 -13.12 8.18
CA ILE A 231 -2.39 -12.80 6.86
C ILE A 231 -3.87 -13.22 6.80
N ALA A 232 -4.25 -14.32 7.47
CA ALA A 232 -5.62 -14.77 7.51
C ALA A 232 -6.54 -13.75 8.21
N THR A 233 -6.06 -13.05 9.26
CA THR A 233 -6.86 -12.04 9.98
C THR A 233 -6.73 -10.64 9.41
N GLU A 234 -5.57 -10.26 8.86
CA GLU A 234 -5.30 -8.87 8.43
C GLU A 234 -5.32 -8.68 6.91
N GLY A 235 -4.97 -9.71 6.14
CA GLY A 235 -4.83 -9.63 4.68
C GLY A 235 -3.54 -8.95 4.24
N THR A 236 -3.65 -8.06 3.24
CA THR A 236 -2.53 -7.30 2.67
C THR A 236 -2.47 -5.92 3.31
N THR A 237 -2.12 -5.89 4.58
CA THR A 237 -1.92 -4.66 5.38
C THR A 237 -0.49 -4.51 5.86
#